data_AF-A0A5P9NGV7-F1
#
_entry.id   AF-A0A5P9NGV7-F1
#
_cell.length_a   1.000
_cell.length_b   1.000
_cell.length_c   1.000
_cell.angle_alpha   90.00
_cell.angle_beta   90.00
_cell.angle_gamma   90.00
#
_symmetry.space_group_name_H-M   'P 1'
#
loop_
_entity.id
_entity.type
_entity.pdbx_description
1 polymer ?
#
loop_
_entity_poly.entity_id
_entity_poly.type
_entity_poly.pdbx_seq_one_letter_code
_entity_poly.pdbx_strand_id
1 'polypeptide(L)'
;MKITTELSQGIRAFNKRHYEEAFRLLEPLAEAGELRAQLILARLYYAGNGVEKSDSRYHYWLQKSADSGDKSSRARVKKLHRQGKLS
;
A
#
# COMPACT_ATOMS: atom_id res chain seq x y z
N MET A 1 -19.08 5.32 10.48
CA MET A 1 -17.96 4.52 9.93
C MET A 1 -16.92 5.47 9.33
N LYS A 2 -15.86 5.82 10.07
CA LYS A 2 -14.81 6.75 9.59
C LYS A 2 -13.76 6.07 8.68
N ILE A 3 -13.42 4.81 9.00
CA ILE A 3 -12.41 3.98 8.31
C ILE A 3 -12.67 3.82 6.80
N THR A 4 -13.92 3.62 6.40
CA THR A 4 -14.28 3.44 4.97
C THR A 4 -14.12 4.72 4.15
N THR A 5 -14.24 5.89 4.79
CA THR A 5 -14.13 7.20 4.14
C THR A 5 -12.66 7.55 3.92
N GLU A 6 -11.82 7.38 4.94
CA GLU A 6 -10.37 7.64 4.88
C GLU A 6 -9.68 6.73 3.87
N LEU A 7 -10.04 5.43 3.84
CA LEU A 7 -9.52 4.50 2.83
C LEU A 7 -9.86 4.96 1.40
N SER A 8 -11.11 5.35 1.18
CA SER A 8 -11.58 5.80 -0.13
C SER A 8 -10.97 7.15 -0.54
N GLN A 9 -10.67 8.03 0.42
CA GLN A 9 -9.96 9.29 0.18
C GLN A 9 -8.49 9.03 -0.14
N GLY A 10 -7.79 8.21 0.65
CA GLY A 10 -6.40 7.83 0.42
C GLY A 10 -6.18 7.14 -0.93
N ILE A 11 -7.08 6.23 -1.33
CA ILE A 11 -7.05 5.60 -2.66
C ILE A 11 -7.25 6.64 -3.77
N ARG A 12 -8.18 7.60 -3.58
CA ARG A 12 -8.39 8.68 -4.54
C ARG A 12 -7.17 9.60 -4.66
N ALA A 13 -6.57 9.97 -3.54
CA ALA A 13 -5.33 10.75 -3.50
C ALA A 13 -4.20 10.01 -4.25
N PHE A 14 -4.03 8.70 -4.00
CA PHE A 14 -3.06 7.87 -4.70
C PHE A 14 -3.28 7.88 -6.23
N ASN A 15 -4.52 7.70 -6.68
CA ASN A 15 -4.88 7.72 -8.10
C ASN A 15 -4.67 9.10 -8.74
N LYS A 16 -4.84 10.19 -7.97
CA LYS A 16 -4.57 11.56 -8.39
C LYS A 16 -3.08 11.95 -8.29
N ARG A 17 -2.21 11.01 -7.91
CA ARG A 17 -0.77 11.24 -7.68
C ARG A 17 -0.45 12.19 -6.51
N HIS A 18 -1.41 12.43 -5.62
CA HIS A 18 -1.19 13.14 -4.36
C HIS A 18 -0.61 12.16 -3.34
N TYR A 19 0.64 11.76 -3.55
CA TYR A 19 1.22 10.62 -2.85
C TYR A 19 1.47 10.87 -1.37
N GLU A 20 1.85 12.09 -0.99
CA GLU A 20 2.02 12.46 0.44
C GLU A 20 0.69 12.44 1.20
N GLU A 21 -0.37 12.95 0.57
CA GLU A 21 -1.73 12.91 1.13
C GLU A 21 -2.23 11.46 1.23
N ALA A 22 -2.01 10.66 0.18
CA ALA A 22 -2.32 9.25 0.18
C ALA A 22 -1.58 8.51 1.29
N PHE A 23 -0.28 8.78 1.48
CA PHE A 23 0.52 8.20 2.54
C PHE A 23 -0.09 8.51 3.91
N ARG A 24 -0.35 9.79 4.20
CA ARG A 24 -0.90 10.24 5.48
C ARG A 24 -2.26 9.60 5.81
N LEU A 25 -3.11 9.43 4.81
CA LEU A 25 -4.44 8.83 4.99
C LEU A 25 -4.39 7.30 5.11
N LEU A 26 -3.41 6.65 4.47
CA LEU A 26 -3.34 5.19 4.38
C LEU A 26 -2.39 4.56 5.40
N GLU A 27 -1.39 5.27 5.92
CA GLU A 27 -0.49 4.79 6.97
C GLU A 27 -1.23 4.20 8.19
N PRO A 28 -2.12 4.94 8.87
CA PRO A 28 -2.83 4.41 10.04
C PRO A 28 -3.74 3.23 9.70
N LEU A 29 -4.31 3.22 8.49
CA LEU A 29 -5.16 2.12 8.02
C LEU A 29 -4.34 0.86 7.75
N ALA A 30 -3.15 1.01 7.19
CA ALA A 30 -2.24 -0.11 6.93
C ALA A 30 -1.68 -0.70 8.23
N GLU A 31 -1.40 0.15 9.22
CA GLU A 31 -1.05 -0.28 10.57
C GLU A 31 -2.19 -1.06 11.23
N ALA A 32 -3.43 -0.61 11.03
CA ALA A 32 -4.65 -1.30 11.47
C ALA A 32 -4.97 -2.60 10.71
N GLY A 33 -4.14 -3.02 9.76
CA GLY A 33 -4.32 -4.28 9.03
C GLY A 33 -5.11 -4.17 7.73
N GLU A 34 -5.47 -2.96 7.28
CA GLU A 34 -6.25 -2.81 6.05
C GLU A 34 -5.42 -3.17 4.82
N LEU A 35 -5.79 -4.28 4.20
CA LEU A 35 -5.03 -4.89 3.11
C LEU A 35 -4.77 -3.93 1.95
N ARG A 36 -5.79 -3.12 1.58
CA ARG A 36 -5.66 -2.17 0.47
C ARG A 36 -4.66 -1.07 0.79
N ALA A 37 -4.65 -0.58 2.02
CA ALA A 37 -3.73 0.46 2.48
C ALA A 37 -2.29 -0.06 2.49
N GLN A 38 -2.06 -1.26 3.03
CA GLN A 38 -0.73 -1.90 3.04
C GLN A 38 -0.14 -2.08 1.63
N LEU A 39 -0.96 -2.53 0.66
CA LEU A 39 -0.53 -2.68 -0.73
C LEU A 39 -0.18 -1.35 -1.41
N ILE A 40 -0.88 -0.27 -1.04
CA ILE A 40 -0.59 1.07 -1.58
C ILE A 40 0.69 1.62 -0.96
N LEU A 41 0.91 1.48 0.35
CA LEU A 41 2.18 1.89 0.98
C LEU A 41 3.37 1.13 0.40
N ALA A 42 3.23 -0.18 0.17
CA ALA A 42 4.26 -0.95 -0.52
C ALA A 42 4.61 -0.32 -1.88
N ARG A 43 3.61 0.08 -2.68
CA ARG A 43 3.83 0.79 -3.94
C ARG A 43 4.52 2.14 -3.77
N LEU A 44 4.13 2.92 -2.77
CA LEU A 44 4.72 4.23 -2.49
C LEU A 44 6.20 4.10 -2.16
N TYR A 45 6.56 3.16 -1.27
CA TYR A 45 7.95 2.88 -0.93
C TYR A 45 8.77 2.28 -2.07
N TYR A 46 8.17 1.43 -2.92
CA TYR A 46 8.86 0.89 -4.09
C TYR A 46 9.17 1.98 -5.13
N ALA A 47 8.22 2.90 -5.35
CA ALA A 47 8.38 3.96 -6.35
C ALA A 47 9.12 5.20 -5.81
N GLY A 48 9.21 5.39 -4.50
CA GLY A 48 9.69 6.64 -3.89
C GLY A 48 8.73 7.80 -4.08
N ASN A 49 7.42 7.51 -4.12
CA ASN A 49 6.39 8.50 -4.42
C ASN A 49 5.81 9.05 -3.11
N GLY A 50 6.04 10.33 -2.82
CA GLY A 50 5.57 10.98 -1.58
C GLY A 50 6.24 10.46 -0.30
N VAL A 51 7.21 9.56 -0.44
CA VAL A 51 8.07 9.02 0.62
C VAL A 51 9.43 8.67 0.00
N GLU A 52 10.46 8.55 0.83
CA GLU A 52 11.74 8.03 0.39
C GLU A 52 11.61 6.60 -0.13
N LYS A 53 12.21 6.33 -1.29
CA LYS A 53 12.23 4.99 -1.87
C LYS A 53 12.94 4.05 -0.89
N SER A 54 12.31 2.94 -0.58
CA SER A 54 12.85 1.96 0.36
C SER A 54 12.37 0.56 0.03
N ASP A 55 13.27 -0.25 -0.50
CA ASP A 55 12.97 -1.65 -0.84
C ASP A 55 12.67 -2.47 0.44
N SER A 56 13.32 -2.14 1.56
CA SER A 56 13.05 -2.78 2.85
C SER A 56 11.63 -2.50 3.34
N ARG A 57 11.17 -1.24 3.28
CA ARG A 57 9.80 -0.87 3.64
C ARG A 57 8.79 -1.44 2.65
N TYR A 58 9.11 -1.46 1.36
CA TYR A 58 8.31 -2.15 0.34
C TYR A 58 8.07 -3.62 0.71
N HIS A 59 9.13 -4.37 0.97
CA HIS A 59 9.02 -5.79 1.33
C HIS A 59 8.29 -5.99 2.66
N TYR A 60 8.53 -5.13 3.65
CA TYR A 60 7.82 -5.16 4.93
C TYR A 60 6.31 -5.06 4.77
N TRP A 61 5.81 -4.04 4.06
CA TRP A 61 4.37 -3.85 3.85
C TRP A 61 3.77 -4.93 2.96
N LEU A 62 4.55 -5.42 2.00
CA LEU A 62 4.16 -6.54 1.15
C LEU A 62 3.97 -7.84 1.96
N GLN A 63 4.88 -8.14 2.89
CA GLN A 63 4.76 -9.29 3.79
C GLN A 63 3.55 -9.14 4.71
N LYS A 64 3.41 -8.00 5.39
CA LYS A 64 2.24 -7.69 6.22
C LYS A 64 0.91 -7.90 5.48
N SER A 65 0.86 -7.49 4.21
CA SER A 65 -0.31 -7.69 3.37
C SER A 65 -0.58 -9.16 3.04
N ALA A 66 0.48 -9.95 2.80
CA ALA A 66 0.37 -11.39 2.55
C ALA A 66 -0.14 -12.16 3.78
N ASP A 67 0.25 -11.72 4.99
CA ASP A 67 -0.11 -12.34 6.26
C ASP A 67 -1.51 -11.94 6.74
N SER A 68 -1.94 -10.70 6.44
CA SER A 68 -3.22 -10.15 6.91
C SER A 68 -4.44 -10.58 6.09
N GLY A 69 -4.27 -11.37 5.02
CA GLY A 69 -5.37 -11.64 4.09
C GLY A 69 -5.38 -13.03 3.50
N ASP A 70 -6.57 -13.63 3.56
CA ASP A 70 -7.08 -14.80 2.86
C ASP A 70 -6.50 -15.03 1.44
N LYS A 71 -6.70 -16.21 0.83
CA LYS A 71 -6.11 -16.65 -0.47
C LYS A 71 -5.99 -15.55 -1.56
N SER A 72 -6.93 -14.60 -1.60
CA SER A 72 -6.95 -13.39 -2.45
C SER A 72 -5.81 -12.37 -2.24
N SER A 73 -5.29 -12.21 -1.02
CA SER A 73 -4.19 -11.29 -0.74
C SER A 73 -2.88 -11.75 -1.39
N ARG A 74 -2.55 -13.04 -1.26
CA ARG A 74 -1.37 -13.64 -1.89
C ARG A 74 -1.34 -13.43 -3.41
N ALA A 75 -2.50 -13.47 -4.07
CA ALA A 75 -2.60 -13.20 -5.51
C ALA A 75 -2.26 -11.74 -5.87
N ARG A 76 -2.71 -10.78 -5.05
CA ARG A 76 -2.42 -9.34 -5.23
C ARG A 76 -0.96 -9.03 -4.93
N VAL A 77 -0.41 -9.59 -3.87
CA VAL A 77 1.02 -9.53 -3.52
C VAL A 77 1.88 -10.08 -4.66
N LYS A 78 1.53 -11.25 -5.20
CA LYS A 78 2.25 -11.87 -6.32
C LYS A 78 2.17 -11.03 -7.62
N LYS A 79 1.10 -10.25 -7.81
CA LYS A 79 1.02 -9.29 -8.93
C LYS A 79 1.92 -8.08 -8.68
N LEU A 80 1.94 -7.56 -7.45
CA LEU A 80 2.79 -6.42 -7.10
C LEU A 80 4.27 -6.76 -7.18
N HIS A 81 4.67 -7.92 -6.67
CA HIS A 81 6.04 -8.40 -6.73
C HIS A 81 6.54 -8.61 -8.16
N ARG A 82 5.66 -9.01 -9.08
CA ARG A 82 5.98 -9.10 -10.52
C ARG A 82 6.12 -7.72 -11.16
N GLN A 83 5.27 -6.77 -10.81
CA GLN A 83 5.40 -5.39 -11.29
C GLN A 83 6.70 -4.73 -10.79
N GLY A 84 7.10 -5.00 -9.54
CA GLY A 84 8.35 -4.48 -8.99
C GLY A 84 9.64 -5.15 -9.48
N LYS A 85 9.54 -6.31 -10.13
CA LYS A 85 10.68 -7.05 -10.72
C LYS A 85 10.79 -6.92 -12.24
N LEU A 86 9.87 -6.22 -12.90
CA LEU A 86 9.83 -6.02 -14.35
C LEU A 86 10.33 -4.63 -14.78
N SER A 87 11.00 -3.90 -13.88
CA SER A 87 11.63 -2.61 -14.18
C SER A 87 13.14 -2.76 -14.25
#